data_AF-A0A7Y3LX94-F1
#
_entry.id   AF-A0A7Y3LX94-F1
#
_cell.length_a   1.000
_cell.length_b   1.000
_cell.length_c   1.000
_cell.angle_alpha   90.00
_cell.angle_beta   90.00
_cell.angle_gamma   90.00
#
_symmetry.space_group_name_H-M   'P 1'
#
loop_
_entity.id
_entity.type
_entity.pdbx_description
1 polymer ?
#
loop_
_entity_poly.entity_id
_entity_poly.type
_entity_poly.pdbx_seq_one_letter_code
_entity_poly.pdbx_strand_id
1 'polypeptide(L)'
;MSAAASDARIRFDIHPAHPSAVTAHLTGTAPDTALGLLAGRGFEPLDGDILVLARIDHEEPYWAGTAAQKLADQGVAVEITPRLRDAVHEEWTWAGHPMSWLTLSEIRDVSNEAQQVHDDICHGRLIIHAHADDHGTTVSVATSPARASRSRRTTSLARPRRRFRT
;
A
#
# COMPACT_ATOMS: atom_id res chain seq x y z
N MET A 1 34.26 -7.64 -10.10
CA MET A 1 33.86 -6.22 -10.03
C MET A 1 32.97 -6.07 -8.81
N SER A 2 33.46 -5.41 -7.75
CA SER A 2 32.65 -5.12 -6.55
C SER A 2 31.68 -4.00 -6.92
N ALA A 3 30.38 -4.26 -6.87
CA ALA A 3 29.41 -3.16 -6.90
C ALA A 3 29.72 -2.27 -5.69
N ALA A 4 29.85 -0.96 -5.90
CA ALA A 4 29.92 -0.03 -4.79
C ALA A 4 28.63 -0.22 -3.97
N ALA A 5 28.78 -0.61 -2.71
CA ALA A 5 27.65 -0.71 -1.80
C ALA A 5 27.01 0.69 -1.72
N SER A 6 25.71 0.80 -2.02
CA SER A 6 25.01 2.08 -1.96
C SER A 6 25.06 2.59 -0.52
N ASP A 7 25.56 3.80 -0.31
CA ASP A 7 25.49 4.49 1.00
C ASP A 7 24.14 5.20 1.18
N ALA A 8 23.12 4.78 0.43
CA ALA A 8 21.78 5.32 0.55
C ALA A 8 21.19 4.88 1.89
N ARG A 9 20.76 5.87 2.69
CA ARG A 9 20.07 5.65 3.96
C ARG A 9 18.66 6.20 3.88
N ILE A 10 17.72 5.40 4.36
CA ILE A 10 16.29 5.72 4.38
C ILE A 10 15.85 5.82 5.83
N ARG A 11 15.26 6.95 6.22
CA ARG A 11 14.62 7.12 7.52
C ARG A 11 13.11 7.18 7.34
N PHE A 12 12.39 6.24 7.94
CA PHE A 12 10.92 6.24 7.97
C PHE A 12 10.40 6.87 9.26
N ASP A 13 9.44 7.79 9.15
CA ASP A 13 8.76 8.44 10.27
C ASP A 13 7.27 8.68 9.98
N ILE A 14 6.47 8.95 11.02
CA ILE A 14 5.08 9.38 10.84
C ILE A 14 5.06 10.81 10.29
N HIS A 15 4.21 11.07 9.31
CA HIS A 15 4.05 12.40 8.74
C HIS A 15 3.57 13.40 9.81
N PRO A 16 4.19 14.59 9.93
CA PRO A 16 3.93 15.50 11.05
C PRO A 16 2.50 16.03 11.09
N ALA A 17 1.86 16.21 9.93
CA ALA A 17 0.49 16.73 9.81
C ALA A 17 -0.57 15.67 9.49
N HIS A 18 -0.18 14.43 9.18
CA HIS A 18 -1.09 13.37 8.72
C HIS A 18 -0.78 12.09 9.50
N PRO A 19 -1.50 11.83 10.62
CA PRO A 19 -1.11 10.80 11.58
C PRO A 19 -1.01 9.37 11.04
N SER A 20 -1.75 9.05 9.97
CA SER A 20 -1.68 7.76 9.29
C SER A 20 -0.54 7.70 8.28
N ALA A 21 -0.22 8.79 7.59
CA ALA A 21 0.79 8.78 6.54
C ALA A 21 2.22 8.60 7.09
N VAL A 22 3.09 7.97 6.28
CA VAL A 22 4.50 7.73 6.61
C VAL A 22 5.39 8.47 5.63
N THR A 23 6.39 9.20 6.14
CA THR A 23 7.44 9.79 5.31
C THR A 23 8.65 8.88 5.24
N ALA A 24 9.34 8.91 4.10
CA ALA A 24 10.63 8.28 3.88
C ALA A 24 11.62 9.37 3.45
N HIS A 25 12.58 9.69 4.32
CA HIS A 25 13.64 10.65 4.03
C HIS A 25 14.86 9.91 3.50
N LEU A 26 15.28 10.24 2.29
CA LEU A 26 16.45 9.70 1.62
C LEU A 26 17.68 10.53 1.98
N THR A 27 18.81 9.88 2.18
CA THR A 27 20.11 10.54 2.41
C THR A 27 21.23 9.68 1.80
N GLY A 28 22.41 10.27 1.58
CA GLY A 28 23.61 9.55 1.14
C GLY A 28 23.82 9.53 -0.37
N THR A 29 24.63 8.58 -0.86
CA THR A 29 24.97 8.46 -2.28
C THR A 29 24.09 7.40 -2.97
N ALA A 30 23.67 7.67 -4.22
CA ALA A 30 22.69 6.90 -5.00
C ALA A 30 21.20 7.02 -4.58
N PRO A 31 20.65 8.25 -4.51
CA PRO A 31 19.23 8.47 -4.20
C PRO A 31 18.27 7.86 -5.24
N ASP A 32 18.65 7.82 -6.53
CA ASP A 32 17.78 7.33 -7.61
C ASP A 32 17.40 5.85 -7.44
N THR A 33 18.33 5.01 -7.00
CA THR A 33 18.06 3.59 -6.73
C THR A 33 17.10 3.43 -5.54
N ALA A 34 17.33 4.19 -4.47
CA ALA A 34 16.47 4.16 -3.29
C ALA A 34 15.06 4.67 -3.61
N LEU A 35 14.96 5.72 -4.45
CA LEU A 35 13.70 6.25 -4.96
C LEU A 35 12.94 5.20 -5.75
N GLY A 36 13.59 4.50 -6.69
CA GLY A 36 12.95 3.41 -7.45
C GLY A 36 12.46 2.26 -6.57
N LEU A 37 13.23 1.90 -5.53
CA LEU A 37 12.85 0.86 -4.58
C LEU A 37 11.65 1.28 -3.70
N LEU A 38 11.59 2.54 -3.29
CA LEU A 38 10.47 3.10 -2.52
C LEU A 38 9.21 3.25 -3.38
N ALA A 39 9.33 3.76 -4.61
CA ALA A 39 8.23 3.86 -5.56
C ALA A 39 7.60 2.49 -5.85
N GLY A 40 8.43 1.44 -6.02
CA GLY A 40 7.95 0.06 -6.14
C GLY A 40 7.22 -0.49 -4.91
N ARG A 41 7.22 0.25 -3.79
CA ARG A 41 6.54 -0.08 -2.53
C ARG A 41 5.39 0.90 -2.21
N GLY A 42 5.00 1.74 -3.16
CA GLY A 42 3.87 2.66 -3.04
C GLY A 42 4.18 4.01 -2.38
N PHE A 43 5.47 4.34 -2.20
CA PHE A 43 5.87 5.68 -1.77
C PHE A 43 5.92 6.62 -2.97
N GLU A 44 5.32 7.79 -2.85
CA GLU A 44 5.30 8.81 -3.89
C GLU A 44 6.20 9.99 -3.51
N PRO A 45 6.89 10.64 -4.47
CA PRO A 45 7.67 11.84 -4.21
C PRO A 45 6.83 12.98 -3.62
N LEU A 46 7.28 13.57 -2.52
CA LEU A 46 6.64 14.72 -1.89
C LEU A 46 7.44 16.01 -2.12
N ASP A 47 8.73 15.98 -1.79
CA ASP A 47 9.65 17.11 -1.96
C ASP A 47 11.10 16.62 -1.91
N GLY A 48 11.95 17.03 -2.84
CA GLY A 48 13.39 16.72 -2.85
C GLY A 48 13.71 15.25 -2.56
N ASP A 49 14.23 15.00 -1.35
CA ASP A 49 14.65 13.70 -0.81
C ASP A 49 13.60 13.02 0.07
N ILE A 50 12.37 13.54 0.12
CA ILE A 50 11.25 13.04 0.91
C ILE A 50 10.21 12.39 -0.01
N LEU A 51 9.87 11.15 0.31
CA LEU A 51 8.72 10.46 -0.23
C LEU A 51 7.67 10.23 0.87
N VAL A 52 6.43 10.01 0.47
CA VAL A 52 5.30 9.74 1.37
C VAL A 52 4.55 8.48 0.95
N LEU A 53 4.19 7.66 1.93
CA LEU A 53 3.22 6.58 1.79
C LEU A 53 1.92 7.07 2.41
N ALA A 54 0.87 7.10 1.58
CA ALA A 54 -0.50 7.39 1.96
C ALA A 54 -1.41 6.37 1.29
N ARG A 55 -2.32 5.75 2.06
CA ARG A 55 -3.15 4.65 1.62
C ARG A 55 -4.61 4.86 2.00
N ILE A 56 -5.50 4.23 1.24
CA ILE A 56 -6.94 4.30 1.48
C ILE A 56 -7.37 3.49 2.71
N ASP A 57 -6.53 2.56 3.17
CA ASP A 57 -6.81 1.64 4.29
C ASP A 57 -6.26 2.11 5.64
N HIS A 58 -5.51 3.22 5.67
CA HIS A 58 -4.85 3.78 6.85
C HIS A 58 -3.85 2.84 7.56
N GLU A 59 -3.36 1.80 6.86
CA GLU A 59 -2.38 0.84 7.39
C GLU A 59 -0.95 1.19 6.98
N GLU A 60 -0.66 2.46 6.62
CA GLU A 60 0.67 2.87 6.17
C GLU A 60 1.80 2.51 7.15
N PRO A 61 1.63 2.59 8.49
CA PRO A 61 2.66 2.13 9.42
C PRO A 61 3.02 0.65 9.23
N TYR A 62 2.02 -0.23 9.10
CA TYR A 62 2.24 -1.66 8.85
C TYR A 62 2.97 -1.90 7.52
N TRP A 63 2.54 -1.23 6.45
CA TRP A 63 3.14 -1.35 5.13
C TRP A 63 4.55 -0.76 5.07
N ALA A 64 4.82 0.32 5.80
CA ALA A 64 6.14 0.90 5.95
C ALA A 64 7.09 -0.01 6.72
N GLY A 65 6.62 -0.69 7.79
CA GLY A 65 7.39 -1.71 8.48
C GLY A 65 7.78 -2.88 7.56
N THR A 66 6.84 -3.35 6.75
CA THR A 66 7.09 -4.39 5.74
C THR A 66 8.06 -3.91 4.66
N ALA A 67 7.94 -2.66 4.20
CA ALA A 67 8.84 -2.04 3.24
C ALA A 67 10.26 -1.96 3.80
N ALA A 68 10.41 -1.49 5.03
CA ALA A 68 11.68 -1.37 5.75
C ALA A 68 12.40 -2.72 5.88
N GLN A 69 11.69 -3.79 6.28
CA GLN A 69 12.29 -5.12 6.35
C GLN A 69 12.81 -5.58 4.99
N LYS A 70 11.98 -5.46 3.93
CA LYS A 70 12.38 -5.86 2.57
C LYS A 70 13.56 -5.04 2.02
N LEU A 71 13.69 -3.77 2.43
CA LEU A 71 14.80 -2.91 2.04
C LEU A 71 16.09 -3.32 2.78
N ALA A 72 15.98 -3.61 4.08
CA ALA A 72 17.10 -4.13 4.87
C ALA A 72 17.61 -5.47 4.34
N ASP A 73 16.70 -6.37 3.94
CA ASP A 73 17.05 -7.66 3.31
C ASP A 73 17.78 -7.49 1.96
N GLN A 74 17.62 -6.34 1.31
CA GLN A 74 18.32 -5.95 0.08
C GLN A 74 19.64 -5.19 0.35
N GLY A 75 20.04 -5.06 1.62
CA GLY A 75 21.27 -4.38 2.03
C GLY A 75 21.16 -2.85 2.08
N VAL A 76 19.95 -2.28 2.00
CA VAL A 76 19.73 -0.83 2.15
C VAL A 76 19.74 -0.46 3.63
N ALA A 77 20.44 0.61 3.99
CA ALA A 77 20.45 1.11 5.37
C ALA A 77 19.11 1.78 5.69
N VAL A 78 18.35 1.19 6.62
CA VAL A 78 17.02 1.69 7.01
C VAL A 78 16.99 2.03 8.50
N GLU A 79 16.40 3.18 8.82
CA GLU A 79 16.04 3.59 10.18
C GLU A 79 14.51 3.74 10.28
N ILE A 80 13.90 3.16 11.31
CA ILE A 80 12.49 3.38 11.67
C ILE A 80 12.48 4.14 13.01
N THR A 81 11.83 5.31 13.04
CA THR A 81 11.71 6.09 14.28
C THR A 81 10.95 5.31 15.37
N PRO A 82 11.17 5.62 16.67
CA PRO A 82 10.40 5.01 17.74
C PRO A 82 8.89 5.19 17.56
N ARG A 83 8.47 6.40 17.18
CA ARG A 83 7.04 6.73 16.94
C ARG A 83 6.43 5.82 15.86
N LEU A 84 7.12 5.63 14.74
CA LEU A 84 6.63 4.74 13.69
C LEU A 84 6.66 3.27 14.12
N ARG A 85 7.69 2.85 14.86
CA ARG A 85 7.81 1.48 15.36
C ARG A 85 6.65 1.08 16.25
N ASP A 86 6.20 1.98 17.11
CA ASP A 86 5.05 1.75 17.97
C ASP A 86 3.76 1.65 17.13
N ALA A 87 3.61 2.53 16.14
CA ALA A 87 2.44 2.57 15.25
C ALA A 87 2.33 1.34 14.31
N VAL A 88 3.43 0.69 13.94
CA VAL A 88 3.43 -0.53 13.09
C VAL A 88 2.60 -1.67 13.70
N HIS A 89 2.50 -1.71 15.02
CA HIS A 89 1.78 -2.75 15.77
C HIS A 89 0.40 -2.32 16.25
N GLU A 90 0.02 -1.05 16.01
CA GLU A 90 -1.30 -0.54 16.37
C GLU A 90 -2.36 -1.14 15.44
N GLU A 91 -3.50 -1.54 16.01
CA GLU A 91 -4.62 -2.06 15.25
C GLU A 91 -5.52 -0.89 14.83
N TRP A 92 -5.69 -0.70 13.52
CA TRP A 92 -6.61 0.30 13.01
C TRP A 92 -8.06 -0.21 13.03
N THR A 93 -9.01 0.64 13.45
CA THR A 93 -10.43 0.26 13.45
C THR A 93 -11.09 0.59 12.10
N TRP A 94 -11.33 -0.41 11.26
CA TRP A 94 -12.06 -0.25 10.00
C TRP A 94 -13.56 -0.05 10.18
N ALA A 95 -14.21 0.51 9.15
CA ALA A 95 -15.66 0.55 9.07
C ALA A 95 -16.22 -0.88 9.07
N GLY A 96 -17.10 -1.20 10.03
CA GLY A 96 -17.67 -2.53 10.21
C GLY A 96 -16.84 -3.49 11.08
N HIS A 97 -15.76 -3.00 11.72
CA HIS A 97 -15.00 -3.75 12.71
C HIS A 97 -15.79 -3.92 14.04
N PRO A 98 -15.72 -5.09 14.71
CA PRO A 98 -15.02 -6.31 14.30
C PRO A 98 -15.76 -7.07 13.20
N MET A 99 -15.03 -7.41 12.13
CA MET A 99 -15.51 -8.31 11.09
C MET A 99 -15.19 -9.74 11.51
N SER A 100 -16.07 -10.35 12.31
CA SER A 100 -15.85 -11.68 12.91
C SER A 100 -15.63 -12.83 11.91
N TRP A 101 -15.80 -12.57 10.62
CA TRP A 101 -15.60 -13.51 9.52
C TRP A 101 -14.28 -13.30 8.76
N LEU A 102 -13.40 -12.39 9.19
CA LEU A 102 -12.06 -12.19 8.64
C LEU A 102 -11.02 -12.06 9.77
N THR A 103 -9.84 -12.63 9.54
CA THR A 103 -8.65 -12.36 10.35
C THR A 103 -8.01 -11.02 9.95
N LEU A 104 -7.20 -10.44 10.85
CA LEU A 104 -6.44 -9.22 10.56
C LEU A 104 -5.57 -9.33 9.29
N SER A 105 -4.96 -10.50 9.05
CA SER A 105 -4.18 -10.75 7.83
C SER A 105 -5.05 -10.71 6.58
N GLU A 106 -6.22 -11.36 6.61
CA GLU A 106 -7.14 -11.36 5.46
C GLU A 106 -7.69 -9.95 5.20
N ILE A 107 -7.92 -9.16 6.25
CA ILE A 107 -8.28 -7.73 6.11
C ILE A 107 -7.17 -6.98 5.37
N ARG A 108 -5.91 -7.16 5.79
CA ARG A 108 -4.75 -6.53 5.13
C ARG A 108 -4.59 -6.98 3.69
N ASP A 109 -4.84 -8.25 3.37
CA ASP A 109 -4.78 -8.76 2.00
C ASP A 109 -5.84 -8.10 1.11
N VAL A 110 -7.11 -8.08 1.55
CA VAL A 110 -8.21 -7.46 0.80
C VAL A 110 -7.99 -5.94 0.65
N SER A 111 -7.55 -5.27 1.72
CA SER A 111 -7.23 -3.84 1.68
C SER A 111 -6.06 -3.54 0.75
N ASN A 112 -5.06 -4.43 0.66
CA ASN A 112 -3.97 -4.29 -0.29
C ASN A 112 -4.42 -4.43 -1.74
N GLU A 113 -5.32 -5.37 -2.02
CA GLU A 113 -5.94 -5.47 -3.35
C GLU A 113 -6.74 -4.20 -3.69
N ALA A 114 -7.49 -3.66 -2.73
CA ALA A 114 -8.21 -2.41 -2.89
C ALA A 114 -7.27 -1.23 -3.17
N GLN A 115 -6.14 -1.12 -2.45
CA GLN A 115 -5.12 -0.11 -2.70
C GLN A 115 -4.54 -0.24 -4.12
N GLN A 116 -4.23 -1.46 -4.59
CA GLN A 116 -3.70 -1.66 -5.94
C GLN A 116 -4.69 -1.21 -7.02
N VAL A 117 -5.99 -1.48 -6.84
CA VAL A 117 -7.04 -1.00 -7.74
C VAL A 117 -7.11 0.52 -7.72
N HIS A 118 -7.06 1.14 -6.54
CA HIS A 118 -6.99 2.59 -6.39
C HIS A 118 -5.80 3.18 -7.15
N ASP A 119 -4.60 2.63 -6.94
CA ASP A 119 -3.38 3.11 -7.58
C ASP A 119 -3.44 2.94 -9.09
N ASP A 120 -4.00 1.83 -9.58
CA ASP A 120 -4.19 1.63 -11.01
C ASP A 120 -5.16 2.65 -11.62
N ILE A 121 -6.20 3.06 -10.89
CA ILE A 121 -7.12 4.13 -11.33
C ILE A 121 -6.38 5.47 -11.35
N CYS A 122 -5.73 5.85 -10.25
CA CYS A 122 -5.01 7.12 -10.11
C CYS A 122 -3.92 7.30 -11.17
N HIS A 123 -3.22 6.22 -11.53
CA HIS A 123 -2.15 6.23 -12.54
C HIS A 123 -2.65 5.96 -13.97
N GLY A 124 -3.96 5.86 -14.20
CA GLY A 124 -4.54 5.60 -15.53
C GLY A 124 -4.26 4.21 -16.10
N ARG A 125 -3.78 3.26 -15.27
CA ARG A 125 -3.57 1.85 -15.63
C ARG A 125 -4.87 1.05 -15.63
N LEU A 126 -5.91 1.58 -15.00
CA LEU A 126 -7.28 1.07 -15.01
C LEU A 126 -8.25 2.22 -15.31
N ILE A 127 -8.98 2.12 -16.42
CA ILE A 127 -9.95 3.11 -16.86
C ILE A 127 -11.35 2.59 -16.55
N ILE A 128 -12.08 3.29 -15.68
CA ILE A 128 -13.47 2.98 -15.36
C ILE A 128 -14.38 3.53 -16.46
N HIS A 129 -15.23 2.70 -17.05
CA HIS A 129 -16.16 3.08 -18.13
C HIS A 129 -17.58 3.29 -17.64
N ALA A 130 -18.01 2.46 -16.68
CA ALA A 130 -19.35 2.49 -16.13
C ALA A 130 -19.32 1.98 -14.68
N HIS A 131 -20.24 2.48 -13.87
CA HIS A 131 -20.49 1.96 -12.53
C HIS A 131 -22.00 1.91 -12.26
N ALA A 132 -22.41 1.05 -11.33
CA ALA A 132 -23.78 0.93 -10.85
C ALA A 132 -23.78 0.66 -9.34
N ASP A 133 -24.85 1.06 -8.66
CA ASP A 133 -25.12 0.62 -7.30
C ASP A 133 -25.84 -0.74 -7.33
N ASP A 134 -25.27 -1.74 -6.66
CA ASP A 134 -25.86 -3.04 -6.40
C ASP A 134 -26.13 -3.17 -4.90
N HIS A 135 -27.28 -2.64 -4.47
CA HIS A 135 -27.74 -2.66 -3.08
C HIS A 135 -26.72 -2.08 -2.08
N GLY A 136 -26.21 -0.88 -2.36
CA GLY A 136 -25.20 -0.22 -1.53
C GLY A 136 -23.78 -0.69 -1.78
N THR A 137 -23.56 -1.54 -2.78
CA THR A 137 -22.23 -1.95 -3.26
C THR A 137 -22.01 -1.35 -4.64
N THR A 138 -21.02 -0.47 -4.79
CA THR A 138 -20.68 0.06 -6.12
C THR A 138 -19.94 -1.00 -6.94
N VAL A 139 -20.52 -1.39 -8.08
CA VAL A 139 -19.87 -2.26 -9.08
C VAL A 139 -19.42 -1.42 -10.26
N SER A 140 -18.26 -1.72 -10.84
CA SER A 140 -17.68 -0.96 -11.95
C SER A 140 -17.16 -1.88 -13.06
N VAL A 141 -17.27 -1.41 -14.31
CA VAL A 141 -16.68 -2.03 -15.49
C VAL A 141 -15.50 -1.19 -15.93
N ALA A 142 -14.34 -1.84 -16.08
CA ALA A 142 -13.09 -1.16 -16.35
C ALA A 142 -12.25 -1.89 -17.41
N THR A 143 -11.32 -1.17 -18.04
CA THR A 143 -10.30 -1.74 -18.93
C THR A 143 -8.91 -1.41 -18.43
N SER A 144 -8.02 -2.40 -18.47
CA SER A 144 -6.59 -2.20 -18.24
C SER A 144 -5.84 -2.18 -19.57
N PRO A 145 -5.26 -1.04 -19.99
CA PRO A 145 -4.56 -0.91 -21.28
C PRO A 145 -3.37 -1.86 -21.41
N ALA A 146 -2.76 -2.25 -20.28
CA ALA A 146 -1.58 -3.11 -20.23
C ALA A 146 -1.89 -4.62 -20.27
N ARG A 147 -3.17 -5.04 -20.20
CA ARG A 147 -3.54 -6.43 -19.88
C ARG A 147 -4.58 -7.02 -20.83
N ALA A 148 -4.45 -6.78 -22.13
CA ALA A 148 -5.31 -7.38 -23.16
C ALA A 148 -5.22 -8.94 -23.26
N SER A 149 -4.35 -9.62 -22.50
CA SER A 149 -4.13 -11.07 -22.64
C SER A 149 -4.30 -11.93 -21.37
N ARG A 150 -4.86 -11.41 -20.25
CA ARG A 150 -5.18 -12.28 -19.10
C ARG A 150 -6.54 -11.97 -18.46
N SER A 151 -7.53 -12.73 -18.96
CA SER A 151 -8.76 -13.24 -18.35
C SER A 151 -9.44 -12.38 -17.30
N ARG A 152 -10.73 -12.07 -17.58
CA ARG A 152 -11.74 -11.49 -16.67
C ARG A 152 -11.53 -12.02 -15.25
N ARG A 153 -11.14 -11.12 -14.34
CA ARG A 153 -11.25 -11.35 -12.91
C ARG A 153 -12.28 -10.34 -12.41
N THR A 154 -13.51 -10.81 -12.24
CA THR A 154 -14.56 -10.04 -11.59
C THR A 154 -14.23 -10.06 -10.10
N THR A 155 -13.57 -9.02 -9.60
CA THR A 155 -13.49 -8.80 -8.15
C THR A 155 -14.82 -8.22 -7.73
N SER A 156 -15.79 -9.10 -7.48
CA SER A 156 -16.98 -8.72 -6.74
C SER A 156 -16.53 -8.61 -5.29
N LEU A 157 -16.60 -7.41 -4.70
CA LEU A 157 -16.77 -7.24 -3.26
C LEU A 157 -18.17 -7.75 -2.87
N ALA A 158 -18.48 -9.01 -3.20
CA ALA A 158 -19.70 -9.66 -2.75
C ALA A 158 -19.47 -10.11 -1.32
N ARG A 159 -20.34 -9.65 -0.42
CA ARG A 159 -20.64 -10.35 0.83
C ARG A 159 -20.66 -11.87 0.59
N PRO A 160 -19.97 -12.68 1.39
CA PRO A 160 -20.07 -14.13 1.26
C PRO A 160 -21.54 -14.55 1.39
N ARG A 161 -22.01 -15.30 0.39
CA ARG A 161 -23.39 -15.80 0.30
C ARG A 161 -23.77 -16.47 1.62
N ARG A 162 -24.88 -16.02 2.21
CA ARG A 162 -25.57 -16.70 3.32
C ARG A 162 -25.80 -18.17 2.92
N ARG A 163 -25.04 -19.09 3.48
CA ARG A 163 -25.48 -20.49 3.59
C ARG A 163 -26.49 -20.52 4.73
N PHE A 164 -27.77 -20.51 4.38
CA PHE A 164 -28.81 -20.93 5.32
C PHE A 164 -28.53 -22.40 5.69
N ARG A 165 -28.15 -22.66 6.95
CA ARG A 165 -28.35 -23.98 7.55
C ARG A 165 -29.81 -24.03 7.99
N THR A 166 -30.56 -24.95 7.39
CA THR A 166 -31.81 -25.49 7.92
C THR A 166 -31.54 -26.24 9.21
#